data_AF-A0AA51D8D9-F1
#
_entry.id   AF-A0AA51D8D9-F1
#
_cell.length_a   1.000
_cell.length_b   1.000
_cell.length_c   1.000
_cell.angle_alpha   90.00
_cell.angle_beta   90.00
_cell.angle_gamma   90.00
#
_symmetry.space_group_name_H-M   'P 1'
#
loop_
_entity.id
_entity.type
_entity.pdbx_description
1 polymer ?
#
loop_
_entity_poly.entity_id
_entity_poly.type
_entity_poly.pdbx_seq_one_letter_code
_entity_poly.pdbx_strand_id
1 'polypeptide(L)'
;MGFFIYYDRWDSEDLHWDYHSIVLSFLKDTDKILDVGTGGGEFVLTLEHPYALTYVTEAYPPNVKICIENIEPLGITVRQVYEDDKLPYENNSFDIIINRYESFDAYEVSHLLKKDCFFPNHTLDNNVR
;
A
#
# COMPACT_ATOMS: atom_id res chain seq x y z
N MET A 1 -9.48 14.82 11.26
CA MET A 1 -8.35 14.32 12.06
C MET A 1 -7.69 13.16 11.32
N GLY A 2 -6.51 13.37 10.74
CA GLY A 2 -5.68 12.35 10.07
C GLY A 2 -5.17 11.33 11.08
N PHE A 3 -5.49 10.05 10.94
CA PHE A 3 -4.91 9.03 11.81
C PHE A 3 -3.76 8.34 11.10
N PHE A 4 -2.54 8.77 11.42
CA PHE A 4 -1.33 8.01 11.13
C PHE A 4 -1.21 6.91 12.18
N ILE A 5 -1.26 5.64 11.76
CA ILE A 5 -1.04 4.51 12.65
C ILE A 5 0.37 3.97 12.36
N TYR A 6 1.34 4.39 13.18
CA TYR A 6 2.66 3.76 13.29
C TYR A 6 2.58 2.76 14.44
N TYR A 7 2.72 1.45 14.16
CA TYR A 7 2.85 0.43 15.21
C TYR A 7 4.27 -0.10 15.25
N ASP A 8 5.07 0.45 16.16
CA ASP A 8 6.32 -0.14 16.61
C ASP A 8 5.99 -1.29 17.57
N ARG A 9 6.60 -2.47 17.39
CA ARG A 9 6.39 -3.60 18.31
C ARG A 9 7.60 -3.74 19.21
N TRP A 10 7.39 -3.38 20.48
CA TRP A 10 8.15 -3.97 21.57
C TRP A 10 7.65 -5.39 21.81
N ASP A 11 8.60 -6.30 22.02
CA ASP A 11 8.43 -7.74 22.27
C ASP A 11 7.18 -8.09 23.07
N SER A 12 6.24 -8.72 22.40
CA SER A 12 5.40 -9.74 23.02
C SER A 12 5.07 -10.78 21.97
N GLU A 13 5.71 -11.95 22.09
CA GLU A 13 5.20 -13.22 21.59
C GLU A 13 3.68 -13.27 21.88
N ASP A 14 2.87 -13.67 20.91
CA ASP A 14 1.38 -13.71 20.93
C ASP A 14 0.57 -12.49 20.46
N LEU A 15 1.01 -11.81 19.40
CA LEU A 15 0.04 -11.15 18.51
C LEU A 15 0.27 -11.65 17.07
N HIS A 16 -0.46 -12.69 16.70
CA HIS A 16 -0.68 -13.05 15.30
C HIS A 16 -1.61 -12.00 14.68
N TRP A 17 -1.06 -10.84 14.33
CA TRP A 17 -1.82 -9.84 13.60
C TRP A 17 -2.16 -10.38 12.22
N ASP A 18 -3.45 -10.36 11.91
CA ASP A 18 -3.89 -10.57 10.55
C ASP A 18 -3.91 -9.20 9.84
N TYR A 19 -2.81 -8.90 9.15
CA TYR A 19 -2.65 -7.67 8.38
C TYR A 19 -3.78 -7.51 7.34
N HIS A 20 -4.23 -8.60 6.75
CA HIS A 20 -5.33 -8.60 5.80
C HIS A 20 -6.63 -8.16 6.48
N SER A 21 -6.98 -8.76 7.62
CA SER A 21 -8.14 -8.35 8.43
C SER A 21 -8.07 -6.88 8.86
N ILE A 22 -6.87 -6.36 9.20
CA ILE A 22 -6.70 -4.95 9.55
C ILE A 22 -7.04 -4.07 8.35
N VAL A 23 -6.44 -4.30 7.18
CA VAL A 23 -6.74 -3.54 5.96
C VAL A 23 -8.24 -3.54 5.66
N LEU A 24 -8.87 -4.72 5.68
CA LEU A 24 -10.30 -4.86 5.42
C LEU A 24 -11.18 -4.10 6.42
N SER A 25 -10.76 -4.01 7.69
CA SER A 25 -11.54 -3.28 8.71
C SER A 25 -11.63 -1.77 8.47
N PHE A 26 -10.72 -1.20 7.67
CA PHE A 26 -10.71 0.21 7.30
C PHE A 26 -11.22 0.47 5.89
N LEU A 27 -11.21 -0.54 5.03
CA LEU A 27 -11.54 -0.42 3.61
C LEU A 27 -13.04 -0.18 3.41
N LYS A 28 -13.39 0.86 2.66
CA LYS A 28 -14.74 1.10 2.13
C LYS A 28 -14.71 0.94 0.62
N ASP A 29 -15.79 0.44 0.04
CA ASP A 29 -15.92 0.25 -1.42
C ASP A 29 -15.69 1.52 -2.27
N THR A 30 -15.78 2.71 -1.65
CA THR A 30 -15.56 4.01 -2.30
C THR A 30 -14.12 4.51 -2.22
N ASP A 31 -13.28 3.88 -1.40
CA ASP A 31 -11.92 4.33 -1.15
C ASP A 31 -11.04 4.10 -2.38
N LYS A 32 -10.18 5.07 -2.70
CA LYS A 32 -9.14 4.89 -3.72
C LYS A 32 -7.88 4.40 -3.03
N ILE A 33 -7.41 3.21 -3.40
CA ILE A 33 -6.30 2.53 -2.71
C ILE A 33 -5.04 2.44 -3.57
N LEU A 34 -3.87 2.49 -2.91
CA LEU A 34 -2.56 2.25 -3.53
C LEU A 34 -1.80 1.16 -2.78
N ASP A 35 -1.42 0.06 -3.43
CA ASP A 35 -0.47 -0.94 -2.90
C ASP A 35 0.94 -0.64 -3.42
N VAL A 36 1.87 -0.35 -2.50
CA VAL A 36 3.27 -0.05 -2.80
C VAL A 36 4.10 -1.32 -2.72
N GLY A 37 4.86 -1.62 -3.77
CA GLY A 37 5.61 -2.88 -3.86
C GLY A 37 4.69 -4.09 -3.93
N THR A 38 3.77 -4.09 -4.89
CA THR A 38 2.66 -5.05 -4.90
C THR A 38 3.10 -6.50 -5.11
N GLY A 39 4.31 -6.73 -5.62
CA GLY A 39 4.76 -8.06 -6.03
C GLY A 39 4.06 -8.50 -7.31
N GLY A 40 3.55 -9.73 -7.33
CA GLY A 40 2.66 -10.22 -8.38
C GLY A 40 1.19 -9.80 -8.16
N GLY A 41 0.91 -8.95 -7.17
CA GLY A 41 -0.43 -8.48 -6.78
C GLY A 41 -1.28 -9.49 -6.03
N GLU A 42 -0.67 -10.56 -5.51
CA GLU A 42 -1.37 -11.66 -4.85
C GLU A 42 -2.22 -11.17 -3.68
N PHE A 43 -1.71 -10.20 -2.92
CA PHE A 43 -2.42 -9.63 -1.79
C PHE A 43 -3.49 -8.62 -2.19
N VAL A 44 -3.20 -7.70 -3.11
CA VAL A 44 -4.19 -6.66 -3.48
C VAL A 44 -5.46 -7.32 -4.06
N LEU A 45 -5.31 -8.45 -4.75
CA LEU A 45 -6.44 -9.23 -5.27
C LEU A 45 -7.26 -9.90 -4.15
N THR A 46 -6.64 -10.27 -3.02
CA THR A 46 -7.36 -10.82 -1.85
C THR A 46 -8.23 -9.80 -1.12
N LEU A 47 -8.07 -8.50 -1.42
CA LEU A 47 -8.92 -7.46 -0.83
C LEU A 47 -10.29 -7.38 -1.50
N GLU A 48 -10.45 -7.97 -2.70
CA GLU A 48 -11.69 -7.94 -3.49
C GLU A 48 -12.27 -6.52 -3.67
N HIS A 49 -11.40 -5.50 -3.63
CA HIS A 49 -11.76 -4.08 -3.76
C HIS A 49 -12.12 -3.74 -5.22
N PRO A 50 -13.03 -2.77 -5.49
CA PRO A 50 -13.34 -2.34 -6.84
C PRO A 50 -12.08 -1.97 -7.64
N TYR A 51 -11.81 -2.73 -8.70
CA TYR A 51 -10.58 -2.61 -9.48
C TYR A 51 -10.32 -1.22 -10.04
N ALA A 52 -11.38 -0.49 -10.43
CA ALA A 52 -11.29 0.88 -10.93
C ALA A 52 -10.78 1.90 -9.87
N LEU A 53 -10.81 1.53 -8.59
CA LEU A 53 -10.32 2.33 -7.46
C LEU A 53 -9.01 1.78 -6.88
N THR A 54 -8.45 0.73 -7.48
CA THR A 54 -7.22 0.09 -7.04
C THR A 54 -6.03 0.49 -7.91
N TYR A 55 -4.95 0.89 -7.26
CA TYR A 55 -3.70 1.29 -7.87
C TYR A 55 -2.58 0.45 -7.26
N VAL A 56 -1.61 0.08 -8.08
CA VAL A 56 -0.45 -0.68 -7.63
C VAL A 56 0.82 -0.11 -8.22
N THR A 57 1.90 -0.20 -7.44
CA THR A 57 3.24 0.15 -7.87
C THR A 57 4.22 -1.01 -7.64
N GLU A 58 5.20 -1.12 -8.53
CA GLU A 58 6.24 -2.16 -8.46
C GLU A 58 7.52 -1.73 -9.20
N ALA A 59 8.68 -2.11 -8.68
CA ALA A 59 9.99 -1.80 -9.25
C ALA A 59 10.54 -2.95 -10.08
N TYR A 60 10.39 -4.19 -9.59
CA TYR A 60 11.06 -5.36 -10.13
C TYR A 60 10.46 -5.77 -11.48
N PRO A 61 11.21 -5.69 -12.61
CA PRO A 61 10.64 -5.88 -13.94
C PRO A 61 9.88 -7.20 -14.16
N PRO A 62 10.29 -8.35 -13.60
CA PRO A 62 9.50 -9.57 -13.67
C PRO A 62 8.12 -9.45 -13.01
N ASN A 63 8.02 -8.79 -11.86
CA ASN A 63 6.75 -8.56 -11.17
C ASN A 63 5.89 -7.54 -11.93
N VAL A 64 6.50 -6.47 -12.47
CA VAL A 64 5.80 -5.50 -13.33
C VAL A 64 5.17 -6.19 -14.53
N LYS A 65 5.90 -7.11 -15.16
CA LYS A 65 5.37 -7.89 -16.29
C LYS A 65 4.15 -8.72 -15.86
N ILE A 66 4.22 -9.39 -14.71
CA ILE A 66 3.08 -10.13 -14.14
C ILE A 66 1.88 -9.21 -13.90
N CYS A 67 2.13 -8.02 -13.34
CA CYS A 67 1.07 -7.04 -13.08
C CYS A 67 0.42 -6.55 -14.39
N ILE A 68 1.21 -6.18 -15.39
CA ILE A 68 0.67 -5.74 -16.69
C ILE A 68 -0.12 -6.85 -17.38
N GLU A 69 0.34 -8.10 -17.30
CA GLU A 69 -0.33 -9.22 -17.99
C GLU A 69 -1.60 -9.69 -17.26
N ASN A 70 -1.64 -9.63 -15.93
CA ASN A 70 -2.70 -10.28 -15.14
C ASN A 70 -3.59 -9.31 -14.35
N ILE A 71 -3.06 -8.15 -13.95
CA ILE A 71 -3.72 -7.21 -13.04
C ILE A 71 -4.32 -6.04 -13.83
N GLU A 72 -3.53 -5.44 -14.73
CA GLU A 72 -3.98 -4.29 -15.53
C GLU A 72 -5.26 -4.58 -16.35
N PRO A 73 -5.45 -5.76 -16.96
CA PRO A 73 -6.68 -6.10 -17.69
C PRO A 73 -7.94 -6.15 -16.82
N LEU A 74 -7.80 -6.28 -15.49
CA LEU A 74 -8.93 -6.23 -14.55
C LEU A 74 -9.44 -4.80 -14.33
N GLY A 75 -8.71 -3.79 -14.81
CA GLY A 75 -9.01 -2.37 -14.59
C GLY A 75 -8.25 -1.74 -13.42
N ILE A 76 -7.31 -2.49 -12.83
CA ILE A 76 -6.39 -1.99 -11.79
C ILE A 76 -5.29 -1.16 -12.48
N THR A 77 -4.97 0.01 -11.93
CA THR A 77 -3.91 0.86 -12.50
C THR A 77 -2.54 0.39 -12.03
N VAL A 78 -1.70 -0.09 -12.95
CA VAL A 78 -0.32 -0.53 -12.67
C VAL A 78 0.67 0.57 -13.03
N ARG A 79 1.63 0.87 -12.15
CA ARG A 79 2.75 1.79 -12.43
C ARG A 79 4.08 1.17 -12.03
N GLN A 80 5.03 1.15 -12.96
CA GLN A 80 6.41 0.84 -12.62
C GLN A 80 7.08 2.05 -11.98
N VAL A 81 7.61 1.89 -10.76
CA VAL A 81 8.33 2.93 -10.01
C VAL A 81 9.59 2.32 -9.42
N TYR A 82 10.70 3.04 -9.46
CA TYR A 82 11.99 2.58 -8.90
C TYR A 82 12.43 3.40 -7.68
N GLU A 83 11.78 4.54 -7.47
CA GLU A 83 12.09 5.53 -6.45
C GLU A 83 10.88 5.64 -5.52
N ASP A 84 11.07 5.23 -4.27
CA ASP A 84 10.01 5.25 -3.25
C ASP A 84 9.75 6.68 -2.70
N ASP A 85 10.58 7.66 -3.10
CA ASP A 85 10.51 9.06 -2.68
C ASP A 85 9.73 9.96 -3.66
N LYS A 86 9.34 9.46 -4.84
CA LYS A 86 8.59 10.21 -5.87
C LYS A 86 7.62 9.30 -6.61
N LEU A 87 6.46 9.08 -6.01
CA LEU A 87 5.40 8.35 -6.70
C LEU A 87 4.71 9.27 -7.72
N PRO A 88 4.33 8.77 -8.92
CA PRO A 88 3.81 9.60 -10.01
C PRO A 88 2.32 9.95 -9.82
N TYR A 89 1.94 10.41 -8.63
CA TYR A 89 0.57 10.75 -8.27
C TYR A 89 0.49 12.14 -7.65
N GLU A 90 -0.66 12.79 -7.81
CA GLU A 90 -0.91 14.09 -7.18
C GLU A 90 -1.12 13.93 -5.67
N ASN A 91 -0.82 14.97 -4.91
CA ASN A 91 -1.08 15.01 -3.47
C ASN A 91 -2.58 14.75 -3.18
N ASN A 92 -2.89 14.09 -2.06
CA ASN A 92 -4.25 13.72 -1.65
C ASN A 92 -5.03 12.88 -2.68
N SER A 93 -4.33 11.98 -3.39
CA SER A 93 -4.93 11.11 -4.40
C SER A 93 -5.61 9.87 -3.82
N PHE A 94 -5.22 9.43 -2.62
CA PHE A 94 -5.60 8.12 -2.08
C PHE A 94 -6.25 8.21 -0.70
N ASP A 95 -7.21 7.34 -0.46
CA ASP A 95 -7.90 7.18 0.83
C ASP A 95 -7.19 6.13 1.71
N ILE A 96 -6.51 5.16 1.10
CA ILE A 96 -5.67 4.17 1.78
C ILE A 96 -4.42 3.93 0.94
N ILE A 97 -3.25 3.94 1.57
CA ILE A 97 -2.01 3.46 0.96
C ILE A 97 -1.59 2.23 1.77
N ILE A 98 -1.21 1.14 1.12
CA ILE A 98 -0.81 -0.14 1.73
C ILE A 98 0.67 -0.33 1.42
N ASN A 99 1.47 -0.66 2.44
CA ASN A 99 2.85 -1.08 2.24
C ASN A 99 3.17 -2.28 3.14
N ARG A 100 3.59 -3.39 2.53
CA ARG A 100 3.80 -4.66 3.24
C ARG A 100 5.27 -4.99 3.48
N TYR A 101 6.18 -4.52 2.63
CA TYR A 101 7.57 -4.99 2.65
C TYR A 101 8.59 -3.97 2.13
N GLU A 102 8.15 -2.86 1.52
CA GLU A 102 9.06 -1.92 0.87
C GLU A 102 9.49 -0.81 1.82
N SER A 103 10.73 -0.35 1.65
CA SER A 103 11.13 0.95 2.16
C SER A 103 10.22 2.03 1.57
N PHE A 104 9.94 3.07 2.34
CA PHE A 104 9.23 4.23 1.82
C PHE A 104 9.70 5.50 2.50
N ASP A 105 9.54 6.61 1.81
CA ASP A 105 9.66 7.92 2.42
C ASP A 105 8.33 8.29 3.10
N ALA A 106 8.35 8.44 4.43
CA ALA A 106 7.16 8.76 5.21
C ALA A 106 6.56 10.13 4.88
N TYR A 107 7.40 11.09 4.43
CA TYR A 107 6.94 12.37 3.93
C TYR A 107 6.20 12.16 2.60
N GLU A 108 6.73 11.39 1.66
CA GLU A 108 6.07 11.12 0.38
C GLU A 108 4.71 10.43 0.57
N VAL A 109 4.64 9.36 1.36
CA VAL A 109 3.38 8.68 1.68
C VAL A 109 2.36 9.64 2.31
N SER A 110 2.80 10.53 3.20
CA SER A 110 1.91 11.50 3.85
C SER A 110 1.29 12.52 2.88
N HIS A 111 1.97 12.86 1.78
CA HIS A 111 1.46 13.83 0.80
C HIS A 111 0.41 13.22 -0.12
N LEU A 112 0.49 11.93 -0.36
CA LEU A 112 -0.42 11.20 -1.24
C LEU A 112 -1.74 10.83 -0.56
N LEU A 113 -1.73 10.66 0.77
CA LEU A 113 -2.92 10.41 1.56
C LEU A 113 -3.81 11.66 1.62
N LYS A 114 -5.11 11.47 1.41
CA LYS A 114 -6.10 12.48 1.77
C LYS A 114 -6.10 12.68 3.29
N LYS A 115 -6.58 13.84 3.71
CA LYS A 115 -6.81 14.13 5.12
C LYS A 115 -7.78 13.11 5.72
N ASP A 116 -7.44 12.53 6.88
CA ASP A 116 -8.28 11.59 7.66
C ASP A 116 -8.22 10.12 7.18
N CYS A 117 -7.16 9.75 6.47
CA CYS A 117 -6.98 8.45 5.81
C CYS A 117 -5.98 7.50 6.49
N PHE A 118 -5.93 6.25 6.03
CA PHE A 118 -5.22 5.13 6.69
C PHE A 118 -4.00 4.64 5.90
N PHE A 119 -2.95 4.25 6.64
CA PHE A 119 -1.74 3.62 6.13
C PHE A 119 -1.36 2.44 7.02
N PRO A 120 -1.68 1.19 6.65
CA PRO A 120 -1.13 0.01 7.29
C PRO A 120 0.29 -0.22 6.76
N ASN A 121 1.25 -0.31 7.67
CA ASN A 121 2.61 -0.73 7.36
C ASN A 121 3.00 -1.97 8.17
N HIS A 122 3.76 -2.88 7.56
CA HIS A 122 4.42 -3.99 8.22
C HIS A 122 5.93 -3.93 7.95
N THR A 123 6.63 -2.98 8.55
CA THR A 123 8.11 -3.03 8.57
C THR A 123 8.63 -2.79 9.97
N LEU A 124 9.26 -3.82 10.53
CA LEU A 124 10.25 -3.69 11.58
C LEU A 124 11.53 -3.18 10.91
N ASP A 125 11.94 -1.94 11.20
CA ASP A 125 13.35 -1.59 11.09
C ASP A 125 13.78 -0.71 12.27
N ASN A 126 14.50 -1.36 13.19
CA ASN A 126 15.23 -0.75 14.29
C ASN A 126 16.49 -0.07 13.73
N ASN A 127 16.35 1.00 12.95
CA ASN A 127 17.49 1.87 12.59
C ASN A 127 17.04 3.28 12.22
N VAL A 128 16.53 4.03 13.19
CA VAL A 128 16.72 5.49 13.20
C VAL A 128 17.80 5.78 14.24
N ARG A 129 19.05 5.89 13.76
CA ARG A 129 20.12 6.58 14.49
C ARG A 129 20.05 8.06 14.19
#